data_AF-A0A7C4WQX2-F1
#
_entry.id   AF-A0A7C4WQX2-F1
#
_cell.length_a   1.000
_cell.length_b   1.000
_cell.length_c   1.000
_cell.angle_alpha   90.00
_cell.angle_beta   90.00
_cell.angle_gamma   90.00
#
_symmetry.space_group_name_H-M   'P 1'
#
loop_
_entity.id
_entity.type
_entity.pdbx_description
1 polymer ?
#
loop_
_entity_poly.entity_id
_entity_poly.type
_entity_poly.pdbx_seq_one_letter_code
_entity_poly.pdbx_strand_id
1 'polypeptide(L)' 'DKVVNKALKDVELPENTKVVLVFDGSKIYPPDEDTVLLNGYQLIVLTNASEDDISRYFKG' A
#
# COMPACT_ATOMS: atom_id res chain seq x y z
N ASP A 1 9.71 -1.27 6.44
CA ASP A 1 8.64 -2.16 5.91
C ASP A 1 7.55 -2.42 6.94
N LYS A 2 6.74 -1.40 7.26
CA LYS A 2 5.69 -1.47 8.30
C LYS A 2 4.42 -2.22 7.87
N VAL A 3 4.24 -2.37 6.57
CA VAL A 3 3.03 -2.92 5.96
C VAL A 3 3.19 -4.35 5.47
N VAL A 4 4.42 -4.87 5.44
CA VAL A 4 4.69 -6.24 4.98
C VAL A 4 4.07 -7.24 5.95
N ASN A 5 3.49 -8.30 5.40
CA ASN A 5 2.71 -9.34 6.08
C ASN A 5 1.40 -8.85 6.74
N LYS A 6 0.91 -7.65 6.38
CA LYS A 6 -0.43 -7.18 6.78
C LYS A 6 -1.41 -7.33 5.63
N ALA A 7 -2.66 -7.64 5.95
CA ALA A 7 -3.74 -7.48 4.98
C ALA A 7 -3.94 -5.99 4.70
N LEU A 8 -4.38 -5.64 3.49
CA LEU A 8 -4.53 -4.25 3.08
C LEU A 8 -5.49 -3.47 4.02
N LYS A 9 -6.55 -4.11 4.51
CA LYS A 9 -7.49 -3.54 5.49
C LYS A 9 -6.87 -3.21 6.85
N ASP A 10 -5.79 -3.89 7.21
CA ASP A 10 -5.08 -3.70 8.49
C ASP A 10 -3.95 -2.65 8.35
N VAL A 11 -3.79 -2.05 7.17
CA VAL A 11 -2.85 -0.96 6.94
C VAL A 11 -3.52 0.36 7.29
N GLU A 12 -3.01 1.01 8.34
CA GLU A 12 -3.40 2.37 8.69
C GLU A 12 -2.81 3.36 7.67
N LEU A 13 -3.62 3.69 6.65
CA LEU A 13 -3.29 4.70 5.66
C LEU A 13 -3.61 6.11 6.19
N PRO A 14 -2.88 7.15 5.75
CA PRO A 14 -3.24 8.53 6.06
C PRO A 14 -4.65 8.89 5.56
N GLU A 15 -5.27 9.90 6.18
CA GLU A 15 -6.50 10.47 5.65
C GLU A 15 -6.32 10.89 4.18
N ASN A 16 -7.38 10.74 3.37
CA ASN A 16 -7.37 11.04 1.94
C ASN A 16 -6.35 10.26 1.10
N THR A 17 -5.88 9.11 1.60
CA THR A 17 -5.02 8.18 0.87
C THR A 17 -5.79 6.94 0.47
N LYS A 18 -5.63 6.51 -0.79
CA LYS A 18 -6.24 5.28 -1.31
C LYS A 18 -5.25 4.51 -2.17
N VAL A 19 -5.09 3.22 -1.88
CA VAL A 19 -4.45 2.29 -2.81
C VAL A 19 -5.41 2.07 -3.98
N VAL A 20 -4.94 2.24 -5.21
CA VAL A 20 -5.77 2.10 -6.42
C VAL A 20 -5.44 0.84 -7.20
N LEU A 21 -4.19 0.36 -7.14
CA LEU A 21 -3.74 -0.85 -7.81
C LEU A 21 -2.60 -1.50 -7.01
N VAL A 22 -2.50 -2.82 -7.13
CA VAL A 22 -1.45 -3.66 -6.55
C VAL A 22 -0.72 -4.39 -7.67
N PHE A 23 0.60 -4.45 -7.60
CA PHE A 23 1.45 -5.31 -8.41
C PHE A 23 2.16 -6.32 -7.52
N ASP A 24 1.92 -7.62 -7.75
CA ASP A 24 2.46 -8.72 -6.94
C ASP A 24 3.78 -9.29 -7.48
N GLY A 25 4.37 -8.66 -8.51
CA GLY A 25 5.51 -9.19 -9.25
C GLY A 25 5.13 -9.96 -10.52
N SER A 26 3.85 -10.31 -10.70
CA SER A 26 3.34 -11.02 -11.87
C SER A 26 2.31 -10.22 -12.66
N LYS A 27 1.39 -9.53 -12.00
CA LYS A 27 0.28 -8.80 -12.64
C LYS A 27 -0.16 -7.60 -11.81
N ILE A 28 -0.79 -6.64 -12.49
CA ILE A 28 -1.45 -5.49 -11.86
C ILE A 28 -2.94 -5.81 -11.70
N TYR A 29 -3.49 -5.56 -10.51
CA TYR A 29 -4.89 -5.82 -10.21
C TYR A 29 -5.47 -4.80 -9.22
N PRO A 30 -6.81 -4.66 -9.15
CA PRO A 30 -7.46 -3.81 -8.16
C PRO A 30 -7.16 -4.29 -6.72
N PRO A 31 -7.07 -3.39 -5.74
CA PRO A 31 -6.86 -3.76 -4.35
C PRO A 31 -8.03 -4.58 -3.81
N ASP A 32 -7.70 -5.63 -3.07
CA ASP A 32 -8.64 -6.42 -2.26
C ASP A 32 -8.24 -6.27 -0.79
N GLU A 33 -9.22 -6.04 0.08
CA GLU A 33 -9.04 -5.78 1.51
C GLU A 33 -8.30 -6.93 2.22
N ASP A 34 -8.51 -8.16 1.75
CA ASP A 34 -7.88 -9.36 2.29
C ASP A 34 -6.51 -9.67 1.65
N THR A 35 -6.05 -8.86 0.69
CA THR A 35 -4.71 -9.04 0.09
C THR A 35 -3.65 -8.81 1.15
N VAL A 36 -2.87 -9.86 1.44
CA VAL A 36 -1.68 -9.76 2.27
C VAL A 36 -0.53 -9.17 1.46
N LEU A 37 0.00 -8.03 1.93
CA LEU A 37 1.10 -7.33 1.30
C LEU A 37 2.42 -8.05 1.57
N LEU A 38 3.04 -8.61 0.53
CA LEU A 38 4.31 -9.31 0.66
C LEU A 38 5.49 -8.43 0.23
N ASN A 39 6.69 -8.84 0.61
CA ASN A 39 7.91 -8.17 0.17
C ASN A 39 8.01 -8.24 -1.37
N GLY A 40 8.42 -7.12 -2.00
CA GLY A 40 8.50 -6.98 -3.45
C GLY A 40 7.20 -6.53 -4.12
N TYR A 41 6.07 -6.50 -3.40
CA TYR A 41 4.83 -5.94 -3.94
C TYR A 41 4.99 -4.43 -4.12
N GLN A 42 4.39 -3.91 -5.20
CA GLN A 42 4.34 -2.47 -5.46
C GLN A 42 2.89 -2.00 -5.38
N LEU A 43 2.68 -0.88 -4.70
CA LEU A 43 1.37 -0.26 -4.53
C LEU A 43 1.33 1.05 -5.30
N ILE A 44 0.27 1.23 -6.07
CA ILE A 44 -0.02 2.50 -6.71
C ILE A 44 -1.04 3.20 -5.82
N VAL A 45 -0.68 4.37 -5.32
CA VAL A 45 -1.41 5.09 -4.29
C VAL A 45 -1.81 6.47 -4.81
N LEU A 46 -3.07 6.83 -4.63
CA LEU A 46 -3.58 8.18 -4.81
C LEU A 46 -3.65 8.86 -3.44
N THR A 47 -2.98 9.99 -3.29
CA THR A 47 -2.95 10.74 -2.03
C THR A 47 -2.77 12.23 -2.27
N ASN A 48 -3.19 13.04 -1.31
CA ASN A 48 -2.86 14.46 -1.21
C ASN A 48 -1.68 14.74 -0.26
N ALA A 49 -1.17 13.70 0.43
CA ALA A 49 0.00 13.80 1.30
C ALA A 49 1.27 13.98 0.48
N SER A 50 2.31 14.55 1.11
CA SER A 50 3.63 14.65 0.49
C SER A 50 4.27 13.27 0.32
N GLU A 51 5.24 13.16 -0.60
CA GLU A 51 6.00 11.92 -0.81
C GLU A 51 6.75 11.49 0.47
N ASP A 52 7.28 12.46 1.23
CA ASP A 52 8.00 12.21 2.47
C ASP A 52 7.06 11.64 3.54
N ASP A 53 5.85 12.18 3.65
CA ASP A 53 4.86 11.71 4.62
C ASP A 53 4.43 10.29 4.27
N ILE A 54 4.00 10.04 3.02
CA ILE A 54 3.51 8.72 2.60
C ILE A 54 4.61 7.65 2.73
N SER A 55 5.87 8.00 2.46
CA SER A 55 7.00 7.08 2.60
C SER A 55 7.22 6.60 4.04
N ARG A 56 6.95 7.45 5.04
CA ARG A 56 7.08 7.07 6.46
C ARG A 56 6.05 6.03 6.91
N TYR A 57 4.89 5.99 6.26
CA TYR A 57 3.85 4.98 6.54
C TYR A 57 4.23 3.60 6.00
N PHE A 58 4.84 3.54 4.82
CA PHE A 58 5.17 2.27 4.17
C PHE A 58 6.55 1.73 4.55
N LYS A 59 7.59 2.58 4.55
CA LYS A 59 9.00 2.17 4.69
C LYS A 59 9.58 2.39 6.08
N GLY A 60 9.17 3.47 6.75
CA GLY A 60 9.74 3.92 8.03
C GLY A 60 9.42 3.01 9.20
#